data_AF-A0A7C4ZSM6-F1
#
_entry.id   AF-A0A7C4ZSM6-F1
#
_cell.length_a   1.000
_cell.length_b   1.000
_cell.length_c   1.000
_cell.angle_alpha   90.00
_cell.angle_beta   90.00
_cell.angle_gamma   90.00
#
_symmetry.space_group_name_H-M   'P 1'
#
loop_
_entity.id
_entity.type
_entity.pdbx_description
1 polymer ?
#
loop_
_entity_poly.entity_id
_entity_poly.type
_entity_poly.pdbx_seq_one_letter_code
_entity_poly.pdbx_strand_id
1 'polypeptide(L)'
;MPNLWVELKCPEHGLERFKIKVIRKYNVNPELITVKYRTKPKYEISGIVVGRNVSQSEIKDYLVQYFRSSGLIDRVLSIKLQL
;
A
#
# COMPACT_ATOMS: atom_id res chain seq x y z
N MET A 1 -8.06 -4.60 12.22
CA MET A 1 -7.71 -3.51 11.28
C MET A 1 -7.06 -4.16 10.07
N PRO A 2 -7.63 -4.02 8.88
CA PRO A 2 -7.09 -4.66 7.67
C PRO A 2 -5.68 -4.14 7.40
N ASN A 3 -4.75 -5.06 7.18
CA ASN A 3 -3.38 -4.74 6.84
C ASN A 3 -3.00 -5.43 5.54
N LEU A 4 -2.22 -4.74 4.73
CA LEU A 4 -1.69 -5.29 3.51
C LEU A 4 -0.18 -5.52 3.67
N TRP A 5 0.26 -6.71 3.34
CA TRP A 5 1.65 -7.11 3.35
C TRP A 5 2.20 -7.05 1.93
N VAL A 6 3.30 -6.33 1.77
CA VAL A 6 4.04 -6.27 0.51
C VAL A 6 5.41 -6.91 0.74
N GLU A 7 5.72 -7.91 -0.04
CA GLU A 7 7.02 -8.57 -0.07
C GLU A 7 7.82 -7.98 -1.23
N LEU A 8 8.98 -7.42 -0.93
CA LEU A 8 9.86 -6.71 -1.84
C LEU A 8 11.24 -7.37 -1.83
N LYS A 9 11.87 -7.46 -3.00
CA LYS A 9 13.26 -7.88 -3.15
C LYS A 9 14.16 -6.66 -3.05
N CYS A 10 14.98 -6.62 -2.02
CA CYS A 10 15.96 -5.56 -1.80
C CYS A 10 17.35 -6.05 -2.23
N PRO A 11 18.11 -5.26 -3.01
CA PRO A 11 19.46 -5.65 -3.42
C PRO A 11 20.44 -5.81 -2.24
N GLU A 12 20.23 -5.09 -1.14
CA GLU A 12 21.14 -5.11 0.02
C GLU A 12 20.80 -6.21 1.04
N HIS A 13 19.51 -6.42 1.32
CA HIS A 13 19.05 -7.32 2.38
C HIS A 13 18.29 -8.57 1.86
N GLY A 14 18.17 -8.74 0.55
CA GLY A 14 17.50 -9.87 -0.08
C GLY A 14 15.98 -9.74 -0.13
N LEU A 15 15.29 -10.17 0.93
CA LEU A 15 13.83 -10.19 1.02
C LEU A 15 13.35 -9.32 2.17
N GLU A 16 12.61 -8.26 1.86
CA GLU A 16 12.02 -7.36 2.84
C GLU A 16 10.50 -7.44 2.78
N ARG A 17 9.86 -7.39 3.96
CA ARG A 17 8.40 -7.44 4.07
C ARG A 17 7.89 -6.20 4.79
N PHE A 18 7.02 -5.46 4.11
CA PHE A 18 6.46 -4.20 4.58
C PHE A 18 4.98 -4.35 4.89
N LYS A 19 4.55 -3.67 5.94
CA LYS A 19 3.15 -3.63 6.37
C LYS A 19 2.55 -2.27 6.02
N ILE A 20 1.60 -2.27 5.10
CA ILE A 20 0.81 -1.10 4.71
C ILE A 20 -0.51 -1.15 5.48
N LYS A 21 -0.76 -0.14 6.32
CA LYS A 21 -2.03 -0.03 7.05
C LYS A 21 -3.12 0.51 6.13
N VAL A 22 -4.27 -0.15 6.09
CA VAL A 22 -5.46 0.36 5.39
C VAL A 22 -6.32 1.12 6.38
N ILE A 23 -6.44 2.43 6.19
CA ILE A 23 -7.16 3.36 7.06
C ILE A 23 -8.45 3.76 6.36
N ARG A 24 -9.57 3.19 6.78
CA ARG A 24 -10.88 3.54 6.23
C ARG A 24 -11.41 4.80 6.90
N LYS A 25 -11.72 5.83 6.10
CA LYS A 25 -12.31 7.09 6.56
C LYS A 25 -13.73 7.21 6.04
N TYR A 26 -14.64 7.64 6.91
CA TYR A 26 -16.06 7.81 6.60
C TYR A 26 -16.44 9.26 6.28
N ASN A 27 -15.60 10.24 6.66
CA ASN A 27 -15.82 11.66 6.42
C ASN A 27 -15.04 12.20 5.19
N VAL A 28 -14.71 11.32 4.25
CA VAL A 28 -14.02 11.67 3.00
C VAL A 28 -14.83 11.14 1.83
N ASN A 29 -14.47 11.54 0.61
CA ASN A 29 -15.13 11.02 -0.59
C ASN A 29 -15.17 9.47 -0.54
N PRO A 30 -16.35 8.84 -0.71
CA PRO A 30 -16.54 7.40 -0.58
C PRO A 30 -15.66 6.56 -1.51
N GLU A 31 -15.22 7.12 -2.64
CA GLU A 31 -14.39 6.45 -3.67
C GLU A 31 -12.91 6.84 -3.57
N LEU A 32 -12.54 7.64 -2.56
CA LEU A 32 -11.17 8.11 -2.40
C LEU A 32 -10.21 6.95 -2.09
N ILE A 33 -9.14 6.85 -2.86
CA ILE A 33 -7.97 6.00 -2.55
C ILE A 33 -6.74 6.89 -2.59
N THR A 34 -6.02 7.02 -1.48
CA THR A 34 -4.80 7.83 -1.43
C THR A 34 -3.74 7.20 -0.54
N VAL A 35 -2.48 7.32 -0.95
CA VAL A 35 -1.33 6.83 -0.19
C VAL A 35 -0.96 7.80 0.91
N LYS A 36 -0.75 7.26 2.12
CA LYS A 36 -0.25 7.99 3.26
C LYS A 36 1.25 7.72 3.41
N TYR A 37 2.02 8.78 3.30
CA TYR A 37 3.47 8.74 3.52
C TYR A 37 3.82 9.04 4.97
N ARG A 38 4.92 8.47 5.44
CA ARG A 38 5.60 8.91 6.67
C ARG A 38 6.37 10.18 6.36
N THR A 39 6.38 11.11 7.32
CA THR A 39 7.13 12.36 7.19
C THR A 39 8.57 12.23 7.71
N LYS A 40 8.83 11.32 8.66
CA LYS A 40 10.16 11.06 9.26
C LYS A 40 10.28 9.58 9.70
N PRO A 41 11.49 8.99 9.71
CA PRO A 41 12.78 9.55 9.27
C PRO A 41 12.99 9.54 7.74
N LYS A 42 12.24 8.73 6.97
CA LYS A 42 12.27 8.72 5.49
C LYS A 42 10.85 8.83 4.93
N TYR A 43 10.72 9.43 3.74
CA TYR A 43 9.45 9.61 3.05
C TYR A 43 9.03 8.32 2.35
N GLU A 44 8.43 7.43 3.13
CA GLU A 44 8.04 6.09 2.67
C GLU A 44 6.54 5.86 2.87
N ILE A 45 5.99 4.91 2.10
CA ILE A 45 4.59 4.53 2.23
C ILE A 45 4.36 3.91 3.60
N SER A 46 3.47 4.50 4.39
CA SER A 46 3.10 3.99 5.71
C SER A 46 1.70 3.41 5.76
N GLY A 47 0.85 3.73 4.79
CA GLY A 47 -0.53 3.27 4.75
C GLY A 47 -1.27 3.79 3.52
N ILE A 48 -2.53 3.39 3.41
CA ILE A 48 -3.46 3.87 2.39
C ILE A 48 -4.71 4.33 3.13
N VAL A 49 -5.19 5.51 2.77
CA VAL A 49 -6.47 6.02 3.21
C VAL A 49 -7.50 5.69 2.14
N VAL A 50 -8.56 5.02 2.56
CA VAL A 50 -9.63 4.56 1.67
C VAL A 50 -10.98 5.09 2.12
N GLY A 51 -11.82 5.45 1.16
CA GLY A 51 -13.21 5.82 1.38
C GLY A 51 -14.08 4.63 1.79
N ARG A 52 -15.36 4.92 2.05
CA ARG A 52 -16.34 3.94 2.50
C ARG A 52 -16.63 2.85 1.45
N ASN A 53 -16.66 3.22 0.17
CA ASN A 53 -17.12 2.35 -0.92
C ASN A 53 -15.99 1.66 -1.69
N VAL A 54 -14.74 1.83 -1.25
CA VAL A 54 -13.59 1.22 -1.90
C VAL A 54 -13.50 -0.26 -1.56
N SER A 55 -13.55 -1.12 -2.57
CA SER A 55 -13.38 -2.57 -2.44
C SER A 55 -11.90 -2.97 -2.26
N GLN A 56 -11.67 -4.20 -1.82
CA GLN A 56 -10.29 -4.70 -1.63
C GLN A 56 -9.54 -4.86 -2.95
N SER A 57 -10.25 -5.26 -4.00
CA SER A 57 -9.70 -5.39 -5.35
C SER A 57 -9.16 -4.05 -5.83
N GLU A 58 -9.93 -2.97 -5.68
CA GLU A 58 -9.50 -1.62 -6.05
C GLU A 58 -8.26 -1.16 -5.27
N ILE A 59 -8.15 -1.48 -3.98
CA ILE A 59 -6.96 -1.16 -3.18
C ILE A 59 -5.72 -1.88 -3.73
N LYS A 60 -5.89 -3.16 -4.11
CA LYS A 60 -4.83 -3.98 -4.66
C LYS A 60 -4.40 -3.45 -6.03
N ASP A 61 -5.34 -3.19 -6.92
CA ASP A 61 -5.08 -2.61 -8.25
C ASP A 61 -4.39 -1.25 -8.16
N TYR A 62 -4.87 -0.36 -7.29
CA TYR A 62 -4.25 0.93 -7.05
C TYR A 62 -2.79 0.80 -6.59
N LEU A 63 -2.51 -0.13 -5.67
CA LEU A 63 -1.15 -0.38 -5.21
C LEU A 63 -0.24 -0.95 -6.30
N VAL A 64 -0.74 -1.90 -7.10
CA VAL A 64 0.00 -2.45 -8.23
C VAL A 64 0.35 -1.34 -9.22
N GLN A 65 -0.61 -0.49 -9.57
CA GLN A 65 -0.37 0.68 -10.42
C GLN A 65 0.62 1.64 -9.78
N TYR A 66 0.51 1.92 -8.48
CA TYR A 66 1.44 2.77 -7.76
C TYR A 66 2.88 2.25 -7.83
N PHE A 67 3.10 0.97 -7.53
CA PHE A 67 4.45 0.37 -7.58
C PHE A 67 4.98 0.31 -9.02
N ARG A 68 4.10 0.13 -10.01
CA ARG A 68 4.45 0.18 -11.43
C ARG A 68 4.92 1.57 -11.85
N SER A 69 4.16 2.61 -11.53
CA SER A 69 4.53 4.01 -11.82
C SER A 69 5.78 4.45 -11.06
N SER A 70 6.03 3.87 -9.88
CA SER A 70 7.23 4.15 -9.08
C SER A 70 8.47 3.40 -9.54
N GLY A 71 8.36 2.51 -10.55
CA GLY A 71 9.48 1.67 -11.01
C GLY A 71 9.91 0.57 -10.03
N LEU A 72 9.14 0.34 -8.96
CA LEU A 72 9.44 -0.64 -7.92
C LEU A 72 8.76 -2.00 -8.15
N ILE A 73 7.88 -2.11 -9.16
CA ILE A 73 7.07 -3.31 -9.41
C ILE A 73 7.90 -4.57 -9.64
N ASP A 74 9.05 -4.44 -10.31
CA ASP A 74 9.96 -5.56 -10.58
C ASP A 74 10.55 -6.15 -9.29
N ARG A 75 10.61 -5.33 -8.24
CA ARG A 75 11.04 -5.75 -6.91
C ARG A 75 9.90 -6.33 -6.09
N VAL A 76 8.64 -6.10 -6.45
CA VAL A 76 7.49 -6.61 -5.69
C VAL A 76 7.29 -8.09 -6.02
N LEU A 77 7.48 -8.96 -5.04
CA LEU A 77 7.31 -10.40 -5.18
C LEU A 77 5.87 -10.83 -4.92
N SER A 78 5.21 -10.21 -3.93
CA SER A 78 3.89 -10.63 -3.50
C SER A 78 3.19 -9.52 -2.72
N ILE A 79 1.88 -9.39 -2.95
CA ILE A 79 0.98 -8.47 -2.23
C ILE A 79 -0.12 -9.32 -1.61
N LYS A 80 -0.08 -9.50 -0.29
CA LYS A 80 -1.08 -10.27 0.47
C LYS A 80 -1.87 -9.36 1.38
N LEU A 81 -3.18 -9.31 1.16
CA LEU A 81 -4.09 -8.63 2.08
C LEU A 81 -4.49 -9.60 3.20
N GLN A 82 -4.29 -9.19 4.46
CA GLN A 82 -4.68 -9.97 5.63
C GLN A 82 -5.69 -9.17 6.45
N LEU A 83 -6.89 -9.73 6.58
CA LEU A 83 -8.04 -9.18 7.30
C LEU A 83 -7.90 -9.38 8.81
#